data_AF-A0A0S8GKY6-F1
#
_entry.id   AF-A0A0S8GKY6-F1
#
_cell.length_a   1.000
_cell.length_b   1.000
_cell.length_c   1.000
_cell.angle_alpha   90.00
_cell.angle_beta   90.00
_cell.angle_gamma   90.00
#
_symmetry.space_group_name_H-M   'P 1'
#
loop_
_entity.id
_entity.type
_entity.pdbx_description
1 polymer ?
#
loop_
_entity_poly.entity_id
_entity_poly.type
_entity_poly.pdbx_seq_one_letter_code
_entity_poly.pdbx_strand_id
1 'polypeptide(L)'
;MIVIIILLLIALSPCLFFLWYFYHRDKYDPEPKKKILTIYLAGAIMVIPAAVLEMLLIEGLNHVTTGFLNIFVMSFIIIAPIEELTKFLIVKRW
;
A
#
# COMPACT_ATOMS: atom_id res chain seq x y z
N MET A 1 -16.79 19.17 -10.19
CA MET A 1 -16.05 18.44 -11.25
C MET A 1 -14.57 18.81 -11.27
N ILE A 2 -14.21 20.09 -11.42
CA ILE A 2 -12.80 20.54 -11.46
C ILE A 2 -12.00 20.15 -10.20
N VAL A 3 -12.57 20.33 -9.01
CA VAL A 3 -11.89 20.00 -7.74
C VAL A 3 -11.52 18.51 -7.66
N ILE A 4 -12.41 17.61 -8.09
CA ILE A 4 -12.15 16.16 -8.07
C ILE A 4 -10.97 15.83 -8.98
N ILE A 5 -10.92 16.43 -10.18
CA ILE A 5 -9.81 16.24 -11.12
C ILE A 5 -8.49 16.72 -10.50
N ILE A 6 -8.49 17.89 -9.85
CA ILE A 6 -7.30 18.42 -9.16
C ILE A 6 -6.83 17.47 -8.05
N LEU A 7 -7.75 16.96 -7.22
CA LEU A 7 -7.40 16.02 -6.14
C LEU A 7 -6.82 14.71 -6.68
N LEU A 8 -7.40 14.17 -7.76
CA LEU A 8 -6.86 12.98 -8.41
C LEU A 8 -5.47 13.22 -8.98
N LEU A 9 -5.24 14.36 -9.63
CA LEU A 9 -3.91 14.71 -10.13
C LEU A 9 -2.91 14.81 -8.98
N ILE A 10 -3.23 15.51 -7.89
CA ILE A 10 -2.34 15.64 -6.73
C ILE A 10 -2.03 14.26 -6.11
N ALA A 11 -3.04 13.41 -5.94
CA ALA A 11 -2.86 12.08 -5.35
C ALA A 11 -2.00 11.15 -6.23
N LEU A 12 -2.18 11.20 -7.55
CA LEU A 12 -1.47 10.32 -8.49
C LEU A 12 -0.09 10.85 -8.90
N SER A 13 0.12 12.16 -8.85
CA SER A 13 1.38 12.82 -9.25
C SER A 13 2.64 12.16 -8.67
N PRO A 14 2.77 11.99 -7.34
CA PRO A 14 3.99 11.40 -6.77
C PRO A 14 4.18 9.95 -7.18
N CYS A 15 3.11 9.15 -7.20
CA CYS A 15 3.17 7.74 -7.65
C CYS A 15 3.62 7.62 -9.10
N LEU A 16 3.01 8.39 -10.01
CA LEU A 16 3.36 8.38 -11.43
C LEU A 16 4.76 8.94 -11.67
N PHE A 17 5.16 9.96 -10.91
CA PHE A 17 6.51 10.52 -10.97
C PHE A 17 7.57 9.49 -10.60
N PHE A 18 7.41 8.79 -9.46
CA PHE A 18 8.37 7.77 -9.06
C PHE A 18 8.39 6.59 -10.01
N LEU A 19 7.23 6.12 -10.47
CA LEU A 19 7.15 5.06 -11.48
C LEU A 19 7.91 5.45 -12.76
N TRP A 20 7.68 6.66 -13.27
CA TRP A 20 8.39 7.19 -14.42
C TRP A 20 9.90 7.31 -14.17
N TYR A 21 10.28 7.87 -13.02
CA TYR A 21 11.67 8.11 -12.65
C TYR A 21 12.47 6.80 -12.57
N PHE A 22 12.00 5.83 -11.79
CA PHE A 22 12.70 4.56 -11.63
C PHE A 22 12.75 3.76 -12.93
N TYR A 23 11.65 3.74 -13.69
CA TYR A 23 11.63 3.06 -14.99
C TYR A 23 12.63 3.64 -15.98
N HIS A 24 12.83 4.98 -16.01
CA HIS A 24 13.80 5.61 -16.91
C HIS A 24 15.25 5.45 -16.43
N ARG A 25 15.46 5.27 -15.12
CA ARG A 25 16.78 4.99 -14.55
C ARG A 25 17.22 3.55 -14.81
N ASP A 26 16.27 2.65 -14.99
CA ASP A 26 16.50 1.25 -15.33
C ASP A 26 16.84 1.08 -16.83
N LYS A 27 18.01 1.58 -17.22
CA LYS A 27 18.45 1.64 -18.62
C LYS A 27 19.02 0.31 -19.12
N TYR A 28 19.64 -0.46 -18.22
CA TYR A 28 20.46 -1.62 -18.61
C TYR A 28 19.63 -2.89 -18.73
N ASP A 29 18.58 -3.06 -17.93
CA ASP A 29 17.69 -4.22 -17.97
C ASP A 29 16.24 -3.84 -17.60
N PRO A 30 15.52 -3.10 -18.47
CA PRO A 30 14.20 -2.60 -18.13
C PRO A 30 13.17 -3.73 -17.97
N GLU A 31 12.51 -3.76 -16.83
CA GLU A 31 11.42 -4.71 -16.59
C GLU A 31 10.25 -4.53 -17.59
N PRO A 32 9.59 -5.62 -18.03
CA PRO A 32 8.44 -5.53 -18.91
C PRO A 32 7.31 -4.72 -18.29
N LYS A 33 6.80 -3.70 -19.02
CA LYS A 33 5.70 -2.82 -18.55
C LYS A 33 4.47 -3.58 -18.05
N LYS A 34 4.18 -4.75 -18.64
CA LYS A 34 3.08 -5.62 -18.22
C LYS A 34 3.28 -6.14 -16.79
N LYS A 35 4.51 -6.53 -16.42
CA LYS A 35 4.82 -7.00 -15.06
C LYS A 35 4.66 -5.87 -14.05
N ILE A 36 5.19 -4.69 -14.36
CA ILE A 36 5.08 -3.49 -13.52
C ILE A 36 3.61 -3.18 -13.22
N LEU A 37 2.76 -3.09 -14.27
CA LEU A 37 1.34 -2.82 -14.10
C LEU A 37 0.64 -3.93 -13.30
N THR A 38 0.98 -5.19 -13.55
CA THR A 38 0.41 -6.34 -12.82
C THR A 38 0.74 -6.23 -11.33
N ILE A 39 1.98 -5.92 -10.95
CA ILE A 39 2.40 -5.80 -9.55
C ILE A 39 1.69 -4.63 -8.87
N TYR A 40 1.58 -3.47 -9.52
CA TYR A 40 0.87 -2.31 -8.98
C TYR A 40 -0.61 -2.60 -8.72
N LEU A 41 -1.30 -3.19 -9.71
CA LEU A 41 -2.72 -3.55 -9.58
C LEU A 41 -2.92 -4.64 -8.53
N ALA A 42 -2.05 -5.63 -8.51
CA ALA A 42 -2.14 -6.71 -7.54
C ALA A 42 -1.91 -6.19 -6.11
N GLY A 43 -0.93 -5.30 -5.90
CA GLY A 43 -0.73 -4.60 -4.63
C GLY A 43 -1.93 -3.76 -4.21
N ALA A 44 -2.59 -3.07 -5.15
CA ALA A 44 -3.82 -2.33 -4.87
C ALA A 44 -4.97 -3.26 -4.45
N ILE A 45 -5.10 -4.44 -5.07
CA ILE A 45 -6.08 -5.46 -4.70
C ILE A 45 -5.82 -6.00 -3.29
N MET A 46 -4.55 -6.13 -2.89
CA MET A 46 -4.18 -6.60 -1.55
C MET A 46 -4.59 -5.69 -0.39
N VAL A 47 -4.96 -4.44 -0.66
CA VAL A 47 -5.54 -3.57 0.36
C VAL A 47 -6.85 -4.16 0.91
N ILE A 48 -7.62 -4.88 0.09
CA ILE A 48 -8.88 -5.50 0.51
C ILE A 48 -8.67 -6.57 1.60
N PRO A 49 -7.86 -7.64 1.38
CA PRO A 49 -7.61 -8.62 2.41
C PRO A 49 -6.86 -8.04 3.63
N ALA A 50 -5.97 -7.06 3.44
CA ALA A 50 -5.32 -6.36 4.56
C ALA A 50 -6.36 -5.66 5.45
N ALA A 51 -7.27 -4.88 4.86
CA ALA A 51 -8.34 -4.17 5.57
C ALA A 51 -9.27 -5.14 6.32
N VAL A 52 -9.61 -6.29 5.71
CA VAL A 52 -10.41 -7.32 6.38
C VAL A 52 -9.69 -7.87 7.62
N LEU A 53 -8.40 -8.20 7.50
CA LEU A 53 -7.59 -8.71 8.62
C LEU A 53 -7.43 -7.66 9.72
N GLU A 54 -7.19 -6.40 9.34
CA GLU A 54 -7.09 -5.28 10.27
C GLU A 54 -8.38 -5.08 11.04
N MET A 55 -9.55 -5.07 10.39
CA MET A 55 -10.84 -4.91 11.07
C MET A 55 -11.06 -6.01 12.11
N LEU A 56 -10.79 -7.28 11.76
CA LEU A 56 -10.96 -8.41 12.67
C LEU A 56 -10.03 -8.32 13.89
N LEU A 57 -8.79 -7.88 13.70
CA LEU A 57 -7.81 -7.76 14.78
C LEU A 57 -8.05 -6.53 15.65
N ILE A 58 -8.41 -5.40 15.04
CA ILE A 58 -8.72 -4.15 15.75
C ILE A 58 -9.92 -4.37 16.68
N GLU A 59 -11.00 -5.00 16.20
CA GLU A 59 -12.16 -5.30 17.03
C GLU A 59 -11.81 -6.16 18.26
N GLY A 60 -10.90 -7.12 18.12
CA GLY A 60 -10.43 -7.95 19.23
C GLY A 60 -9.49 -7.26 20.21
N LEU A 61 -8.80 -6.19 19.79
CA LEU A 61 -7.74 -5.50 20.56
C LEU A 61 -8.10 -4.09 21.03
N ASN A 62 -9.31 -3.59 20.73
CA ASN A 62 -9.75 -2.22 21.04
C ASN A 62 -9.72 -1.80 22.53
N HIS A 63 -9.35 -2.69 23.45
CA HIS A 63 -9.27 -2.41 24.88
C HIS A 63 -7.90 -2.71 25.53
N VAL A 64 -6.85 -2.99 24.74
CA VAL A 64 -5.54 -3.36 25.34
C VAL A 64 -4.82 -2.15 25.95
N THR A 65 -4.95 -0.96 25.37
CA THR A 65 -4.30 0.27 25.87
C THR A 65 -5.14 1.51 25.60
N THR A 66 -4.79 2.65 26.21
CA THR A 66 -5.50 3.93 26.02
C THR A 66 -4.53 5.06 25.63
N GLY A 67 -5.08 6.12 25.02
CA GLY A 67 -4.31 7.31 24.63
C GLY A 67 -3.29 7.06 23.51
N PHE A 68 -2.18 7.80 23.55
CA PHE A 68 -1.14 7.76 22.51
C PHE A 68 -0.52 6.36 22.32
N LEU A 69 -0.38 5.59 23.42
CA LEU A 69 0.16 4.23 23.37
C LEU A 69 -0.69 3.31 22.49
N ASN A 70 -2.02 3.47 22.52
CA ASN A 70 -2.93 2.67 21.70
C ASN A 70 -2.75 2.96 20.22
N ILE A 71 -2.66 4.24 19.85
CA ILE A 71 -2.43 4.63 18.46
C ILE A 71 -1.10 4.04 17.96
N PHE A 72 -0.04 4.13 18.76
CA PHE A 72 1.26 3.55 18.41
C PHE A 72 1.18 2.04 18.20
N VAL A 73 0.58 1.31 19.14
CA VAL A 73 0.44 -0.16 19.05
C VAL A 73 -0.40 -0.54 17.83
N MET A 74 -1.55 0.10 17.63
CA MET A 74 -2.42 -0.18 16.49
C MET A 74 -1.71 0.07 15.16
N SER A 75 -1.03 1.22 15.01
CA SER A 75 -0.35 1.55 13.76
C SER A 75 0.86 0.67 13.46
N PHE A 76 1.75 0.45 14.44
CA PHE A 76 3.05 -0.20 14.18
C PHE A 76 3.06 -1.71 14.42
N ILE A 77 2.20 -2.22 15.29
CA ILE A 77 2.19 -3.65 15.66
C ILE A 77 1.08 -4.41 14.92
N ILE A 78 -0.03 -3.74 14.59
CA ILE A 78 -1.17 -4.38 13.94
C ILE A 78 -1.21 -3.97 12.46
N ILE A 79 -1.50 -2.71 12.16
CA ILE A 79 -1.77 -2.24 10.79
C ILE A 79 -0.54 -2.39 9.89
N ALA A 80 0.60 -1.79 10.26
CA ALA A 80 1.78 -1.79 9.39
C ALA A 80 2.29 -3.22 9.05
N PRO A 81 2.39 -4.17 10.01
CA PRO A 81 2.79 -5.53 9.68
C PRO A 81 1.79 -6.26 8.78
N ILE A 82 0.47 -6.06 8.98
CA ILE A 82 -0.55 -6.69 8.13
C ILE A 82 -0.47 -6.15 6.71
N GLU A 83 -0.40 -4.83 6.53
CA GLU A 83 -0.24 -4.21 5.21
C GLU A 83 1.00 -4.74 4.49
N GLU A 84 2.15 -4.78 5.17
CA GLU A 84 3.41 -5.19 4.58
C GLU A 84 3.44 -6.70 4.26
N LEU A 85 2.98 -7.55 5.18
CA LEU A 85 2.89 -9.01 4.94
C LEU A 85 1.99 -9.32 3.75
N THR A 86 0.85 -8.65 3.66
CA THR A 86 -0.13 -8.87 2.60
C THR A 86 0.42 -8.45 1.25
N LYS A 87 1.13 -7.32 1.16
CA LYS A 87 1.85 -6.90 -0.06
C LYS A 87 3.02 -7.84 -0.40
N PHE A 88 3.76 -8.29 0.61
CA PHE A 88 4.89 -9.21 0.43
C PHE A 88 4.48 -10.55 -0.19
N LEU A 89 3.30 -11.08 0.16
CA LEU A 89 2.78 -12.31 -0.45
C LEU A 89 2.66 -12.24 -1.96
N ILE A 90 2.37 -11.04 -2.49
CA ILE A 90 2.36 -10.83 -3.94
C ILE A 90 3.76 -10.74 -4.48
N VAL A 91 4.61 -9.89 -3.91
CA VAL A 91 5.98 -9.69 -4.42
C VAL A 91 6.77 -10.99 -4.45
N LYS A 92 6.65 -11.83 -3.41
CA LYS A 92 7.34 -13.13 -3.33
C LYS A 92 7.00 -14.09 -4.47
N ARG A 93 5.83 -13.94 -5.09
CA ARG A 93 5.37 -14.84 -6.17
C ARG A 93 6.01 -14.52 -7.52
N TRP A 94 6.79 -13.45 -7.62
CA TRP A 94 7.44 -12.96 -8.83
C TRP A 94 8.96 -12.94 -8.66
#